data_AF-A0A3D4TAY4-F1
#
_entry.id   AF-A0A3D4TAY4-F1
#
_cell.length_a   1.000
_cell.length_b   1.000
_cell.length_c   1.000
_cell.angle_alpha   90.00
_cell.angle_beta   90.00
_cell.angle_gamma   90.00
#
_symmetry.space_group_name_H-M   'P 1'
#
loop_
_entity.id
_entity.type
_entity.pdbx_description
1 polymer ?
#
loop_
_entity_poly.entity_id
_entity_poly.type
_entity_poly.pdbx_seq_one_letter_code
_entity_poly.pdbx_strand_id
1 'polypeptide(L)'
;CSSYTAINPEYGDLDDFKELVNAIHAQGMYVIIDWVANHTGWDHHWTKEHPDWYVLDEEGNFTEKNGWHDVIDLDYSNKAMRAAMIAAMQFWVKETGIDGFRCDMAHLVPLDFWKEARKACDTIKHLFWLAECEVTDYHQVFDLSYAWHWMHTTEKYANGEVELQSIQQVLHSYSQYPAGAHKLFFTSNHDENSWNGTEYEKYGPAALPWLVFTATWKGVPLIYSGQELPNHKRLAFFDKDLIEWNDRPALQDWYCRLLDLRKEAGLQEAETFVLPVSHPHVLAYLRRNKGKVVLVLLNLSGESRLHLSVSHEWVRGDFRSLSSGLQYAFKTENLFELQAYEAIVYVSA
;
A
#
# COMPACT_ATOMS: atom_id res chain seq x y z
N CYS A 1 -10.37 -7.26 18.77
CA CYS A 1 -9.13 -7.67 19.49
C CYS A 1 -9.46 -7.93 20.96
N SER A 2 -9.12 -9.09 21.52
CA SER A 2 -9.40 -9.46 22.93
C SER A 2 -8.17 -9.41 23.86
N SER A 3 -6.96 -9.37 23.29
CA SER A 3 -5.71 -9.07 24.00
C SER A 3 -4.64 -8.57 23.04
N TYR A 4 -3.96 -7.49 23.39
CA TYR A 4 -2.86 -6.93 22.59
C TYR A 4 -1.53 -7.70 22.66
N THR A 5 -1.40 -8.67 23.56
CA THR A 5 -0.13 -9.41 23.78
C THR A 5 -0.26 -10.93 23.64
N ALA A 6 -1.44 -11.41 23.21
CA ALA A 6 -1.67 -12.80 22.90
C ALA A 6 -1.75 -13.02 21.39
N ILE A 7 -1.28 -14.18 20.93
CA ILE A 7 -1.53 -14.67 19.57
C ILE A 7 -2.92 -15.32 19.55
N ASN A 8 -3.68 -15.10 18.48
CA ASN A 8 -4.92 -15.83 18.24
C ASN A 8 -4.56 -17.33 18.09
N PRO A 9 -5.11 -18.25 18.92
CA PRO A 9 -4.78 -19.68 18.86
C PRO A 9 -5.02 -20.34 17.50
N GLU A 10 -5.85 -19.76 16.62
CA GLU A 10 -6.03 -20.25 15.25
C GLU A 10 -4.79 -20.05 14.37
N TYR A 11 -3.88 -19.14 14.74
CA TYR A 11 -2.63 -18.85 14.03
C TYR A 11 -1.39 -19.48 14.68
N GLY A 12 -1.56 -20.19 15.80
CA GLY A 12 -0.47 -20.81 16.56
C GLY A 12 -0.23 -20.11 17.90
N ASP A 13 1.01 -20.11 18.35
CA ASP A 13 1.44 -19.44 19.58
C ASP A 13 2.58 -18.42 19.37
N LEU A 14 3.14 -17.91 20.47
CA LEU A 14 4.20 -16.92 20.41
C LEU A 14 5.50 -17.48 19.83
N ASP A 15 5.81 -18.76 20.08
CA ASP A 15 7.02 -19.40 19.55
C ASP A 15 6.87 -19.65 18.04
N ASP A 16 5.69 -20.10 17.58
CA ASP A 16 5.38 -20.20 16.15
C ASP A 16 5.60 -18.85 15.43
N PHE A 17 5.14 -17.76 16.04
CA PHE A 17 5.33 -16.42 15.46
C PHE A 17 6.81 -15.99 15.47
N LYS A 18 7.58 -16.30 16.52
CA LYS A 18 9.03 -16.04 16.55
C LYS A 18 9.76 -16.83 15.46
N GLU A 19 9.38 -18.09 15.22
CA GLU A 19 9.94 -18.90 14.13
C GLU A 19 9.65 -18.28 12.76
N LEU A 20 8.41 -17.79 12.53
CA LEU A 20 8.05 -17.09 11.30
C LEU A 20 8.90 -15.83 11.10
N VAL A 21 9.02 -14.97 12.11
CA VAL A 21 9.83 -13.74 12.04
C VAL A 21 11.29 -14.08 11.69
N ASN A 22 11.87 -15.07 12.35
CA ASN A 22 13.24 -15.53 12.06
C ASN A 22 13.39 -16.05 10.63
N ALA A 23 12.42 -16.81 10.12
CA ALA A 23 12.44 -17.31 8.75
C ALA A 23 12.35 -16.18 7.71
N ILE A 24 11.54 -15.15 7.97
CA ILE A 24 11.44 -13.95 7.12
C ILE A 24 12.78 -13.19 7.10
N HIS A 25 13.38 -12.97 8.27
CA HIS A 25 14.68 -12.29 8.39
C HIS A 25 15.81 -13.07 7.72
N ALA A 26 15.81 -14.41 7.80
CA ALA A 26 16.79 -15.26 7.13
C ALA A 26 16.78 -15.10 5.59
N GLN A 27 15.66 -14.65 5.02
CA GLN A 27 15.52 -14.32 3.60
C GLN A 27 15.82 -12.85 3.28
N GLY A 28 16.27 -12.06 4.26
CA GLY A 28 16.54 -10.63 4.09
C GLY A 28 15.28 -9.77 3.92
N MET A 29 14.12 -10.29 4.32
CA MET A 29 12.85 -9.57 4.33
C MET A 29 12.58 -8.99 5.72
N TYR A 30 11.59 -8.10 5.80
CA TYR A 30 11.13 -7.46 7.03
C TYR A 30 9.67 -7.83 7.28
N VAL A 31 9.26 -7.85 8.54
CA VAL A 31 7.89 -8.14 8.97
C VAL A 31 7.35 -6.98 9.80
N ILE A 32 6.19 -6.49 9.41
CA ILE A 32 5.39 -5.54 10.20
C ILE A 32 4.08 -6.22 10.59
N ILE A 33 3.53 -5.84 11.74
CA ILE A 33 2.23 -6.35 12.19
C ILE A 33 1.17 -5.27 12.13
N ASP A 34 -0.09 -5.68 11.98
CA ASP A 34 -1.22 -4.79 12.09
C ASP A 34 -1.45 -4.38 13.55
N TRP A 35 -1.69 -3.11 13.80
CA TRP A 35 -1.83 -2.52 15.12
C TRP A 35 -3.10 -1.69 15.23
N VAL A 36 -4.14 -2.31 15.82
CA VAL A 36 -5.47 -1.73 15.98
C VAL A 36 -5.56 -0.99 17.32
N ALA A 37 -5.11 0.26 17.35
CA ALA A 37 -5.02 1.03 18.59
C ALA A 37 -6.26 1.89 18.89
N ASN A 38 -7.18 2.07 17.93
CA ASN A 38 -8.34 2.95 18.10
C ASN A 38 -9.42 2.34 19.02
N HIS A 39 -9.60 1.03 18.98
CA HIS A 39 -10.68 0.31 19.65
C HIS A 39 -10.26 -1.11 20.03
N THR A 40 -11.01 -1.76 20.91
CA THR A 40 -10.89 -3.20 21.21
C THR A 40 -12.19 -3.93 20.92
N GLY A 41 -12.15 -5.27 20.92
CA GLY A 41 -13.39 -6.06 20.97
C GLY A 41 -14.05 -5.95 22.34
N TRP A 42 -15.34 -6.28 22.41
CA TRP A 42 -16.14 -6.29 23.65
C TRP A 42 -15.58 -7.22 24.74
N ASP A 43 -14.92 -8.29 24.34
CA ASP A 43 -14.36 -9.32 25.21
C ASP A 43 -12.91 -9.04 25.65
N HIS A 44 -12.35 -7.89 25.28
CA HIS A 44 -11.00 -7.52 25.67
C HIS A 44 -10.86 -7.46 27.19
N HIS A 45 -9.78 -8.02 27.75
CA HIS A 45 -9.63 -8.13 29.21
C HIS A 45 -9.68 -6.77 29.94
N TRP A 46 -9.23 -5.69 29.28
CA TRP A 46 -9.36 -4.32 29.79
C TRP A 46 -10.81 -3.89 30.04
N THR A 47 -11.83 -4.45 29.38
CA THR A 47 -13.23 -4.10 29.67
C THR A 47 -13.65 -4.49 31.08
N LYS A 48 -12.97 -5.49 31.67
CA LYS A 48 -13.22 -5.96 33.03
C LYS A 48 -12.23 -5.38 34.04
N GLU A 49 -10.96 -5.32 33.65
CA GLU A 49 -9.86 -4.90 34.53
C GLU A 49 -9.78 -3.37 34.65
N HIS A 50 -10.10 -2.67 33.56
CA HIS A 50 -9.92 -1.22 33.39
C HIS A 50 -11.04 -0.59 32.54
N PRO A 51 -12.31 -0.70 32.95
CA PRO A 51 -13.42 -0.11 32.18
C PRO A 51 -13.29 1.41 32.01
N ASP A 52 -12.54 2.10 32.88
CA ASP A 52 -12.20 3.53 32.80
C ASP A 52 -11.21 3.89 31.67
N TRP A 53 -10.71 2.90 30.93
CA TRP A 53 -9.85 3.09 29.76
C TRP A 53 -10.63 3.25 28.46
N TYR A 54 -11.95 3.12 28.52
CA TYR A 54 -12.86 3.24 27.38
C TYR A 54 -13.64 4.54 27.44
N VAL A 55 -14.12 4.97 26.29
CA VAL A 55 -15.12 6.04 26.26
C VAL A 55 -16.47 5.45 26.69
N LEU A 56 -17.08 6.09 27.69
CA LEU A 56 -18.39 5.73 28.21
C LEU A 56 -19.42 6.81 27.85
N ASP A 57 -20.66 6.39 27.62
CA ASP A 57 -21.82 7.29 27.50
C ASP A 57 -22.27 7.83 28.87
N GLU A 58 -23.33 8.65 28.89
CA GLU A 58 -23.86 9.25 30.13
C GLU A 58 -24.43 8.20 31.08
N GLU A 59 -24.87 7.06 30.55
CA GLU A 59 -25.38 5.90 31.28
C GLU A 59 -24.28 4.95 31.76
N GLY A 60 -23.02 5.18 31.37
CA GLY A 60 -21.86 4.38 31.74
C GLY A 60 -21.63 3.14 30.86
N ASN A 61 -22.27 3.05 29.69
CA ASN A 61 -22.02 1.98 28.71
C ASN A 61 -20.86 2.33 27.79
N PHE A 62 -20.18 1.32 27.25
CA PHE A 62 -19.16 1.51 26.22
C PHE A 62 -19.74 2.12 24.94
N THR A 63 -18.96 2.95 24.25
CA THR A 63 -19.37 3.56 22.98
C THR A 63 -18.78 2.87 21.76
N GLU A 64 -19.49 2.97 20.64
CA GLU A 64 -19.13 2.50 19.30
C GLU A 64 -19.29 3.63 18.26
N LYS A 65 -18.57 4.74 18.46
CA LYS A 65 -18.81 6.02 17.74
C LYS A 65 -18.70 5.93 16.22
N ASN A 66 -17.98 4.94 15.72
CA ASN A 66 -17.73 4.73 14.30
C ASN A 66 -18.78 3.82 13.63
N GLY A 67 -19.79 3.35 14.38
CA GLY A 67 -20.85 2.46 13.87
C GLY A 67 -20.41 1.01 13.68
N TRP A 68 -19.27 0.62 14.26
CA TRP A 68 -18.76 -0.75 14.25
C TRP A 68 -19.23 -1.49 15.49
N HIS A 69 -20.26 -2.33 15.33
CA HIS A 69 -20.98 -2.94 16.45
C HIS A 69 -20.19 -4.02 17.22
N ASP A 70 -19.08 -4.49 16.67
CA ASP A 70 -18.22 -5.53 17.23
C ASP A 70 -17.03 -4.98 18.05
N VAL A 71 -16.86 -3.65 18.10
CA VAL A 71 -15.74 -2.99 18.78
C VAL A 71 -16.18 -1.76 19.58
N ILE A 72 -15.36 -1.40 20.56
CA ILE A 72 -15.62 -0.31 21.50
C ILE A 72 -14.42 0.64 21.61
N ASP A 73 -14.70 1.93 21.75
CA ASP A 73 -13.70 3.01 21.63
C ASP A 73 -12.81 3.15 22.87
N LEU A 74 -11.49 3.28 22.66
CA LEU A 74 -10.53 3.56 23.72
C LEU A 74 -10.44 5.07 24.04
N ASP A 75 -10.30 5.41 25.32
CA ASP A 75 -10.13 6.79 25.77
C ASP A 75 -8.65 7.21 25.82
N TYR A 76 -8.20 7.92 24.79
CA TYR A 76 -6.84 8.46 24.71
C TYR A 76 -6.54 9.63 25.66
N SER A 77 -7.51 10.09 26.45
CA SER A 77 -7.23 10.98 27.59
C SER A 77 -6.61 10.22 28.77
N ASN A 78 -6.83 8.91 28.87
CA ASN A 78 -6.33 8.06 29.94
C ASN A 78 -4.85 7.72 29.75
N LYS A 79 -3.99 8.31 30.59
CA LYS A 79 -2.53 8.11 30.52
C LYS A 79 -2.07 6.69 30.87
N ALA A 80 -2.81 5.98 31.73
CA ALA A 80 -2.47 4.61 32.09
C ALA A 80 -2.74 3.66 30.92
N MET A 81 -3.87 3.83 30.23
CA MET A 81 -4.19 3.11 28.99
C MET A 81 -3.11 3.34 27.94
N ARG A 82 -2.73 4.60 27.67
CA ARG A 82 -1.66 4.92 26.70
C ARG A 82 -0.35 4.23 27.03
N ALA A 83 0.05 4.24 28.31
CA ALA A 83 1.27 3.58 28.75
C ALA A 83 1.19 2.04 28.56
N ALA A 84 0.03 1.43 28.84
CA ALA A 84 -0.20 0.01 28.62
C ALA A 84 -0.18 -0.36 27.13
N MET A 85 -0.79 0.46 26.27
CA MET A 85 -0.75 0.31 24.80
C MET A 85 0.68 0.36 24.28
N ILE A 86 1.47 1.36 24.69
CA ILE A 86 2.88 1.48 24.30
C ILE A 86 3.69 0.29 24.82
N ALA A 87 3.44 -0.17 26.05
CA ALA A 87 4.10 -1.35 26.58
C ALA A 87 3.79 -2.61 25.76
N ALA A 88 2.55 -2.77 25.28
CA ALA A 88 2.16 -3.87 24.40
C ALA A 88 2.84 -3.78 23.02
N MET A 89 3.00 -2.58 22.44
CA MET A 89 3.80 -2.39 21.22
C MET A 89 5.26 -2.80 21.45
N GLN A 90 5.87 -2.34 22.55
CA GLN A 90 7.24 -2.67 22.91
C GLN A 90 7.43 -4.17 23.19
N PHE A 91 6.41 -4.85 23.71
CA PHE A 91 6.42 -6.29 23.93
C PHE A 91 6.71 -7.03 22.62
N TRP A 92 5.96 -6.76 21.55
CA TRP A 92 6.18 -7.42 20.26
C TRP A 92 7.58 -7.14 19.70
N VAL A 93 8.04 -5.90 19.77
CA VAL A 93 9.39 -5.53 19.30
C VAL A 93 10.48 -6.27 20.06
N LYS A 94 10.36 -6.39 21.39
CA LYS A 94 11.36 -7.07 22.25
C LYS A 94 11.32 -8.57 22.10
N GLU A 95 10.12 -9.16 22.07
CA GLU A 95 9.94 -10.60 22.11
C GLU A 95 10.21 -11.25 20.75
N THR A 96 9.76 -10.62 19.67
CA THR A 96 9.75 -11.25 18.35
C THR A 96 10.71 -10.61 17.37
N GLY A 97 11.12 -9.36 17.64
CA GLY A 97 12.06 -8.65 16.77
C GLY A 97 11.43 -8.12 15.49
N ILE A 98 10.10 -7.96 15.43
CA ILE A 98 9.40 -7.33 14.28
C ILE A 98 10.05 -5.99 13.87
N ASP A 99 9.77 -5.58 12.64
CA ASP A 99 10.41 -4.43 11.98
C ASP A 99 9.52 -3.20 11.93
N GLY A 100 8.27 -3.30 12.38
CA GLY A 100 7.34 -2.18 12.29
C GLY A 100 5.89 -2.51 12.53
N PHE A 101 5.06 -1.49 12.31
CA PHE A 101 3.60 -1.55 12.50
C PHE A 101 2.87 -0.95 11.30
N ARG A 102 1.80 -1.61 10.84
CA ARG A 102 0.70 -0.96 10.10
C ARG A 102 -0.34 -0.55 11.14
N CYS A 103 -0.56 0.74 11.32
CA CYS A 103 -1.51 1.24 12.30
C CYS A 103 -2.86 1.49 11.64
N ASP A 104 -3.84 0.69 12.06
CA ASP A 104 -5.24 0.74 11.63
C ASP A 104 -5.87 2.08 11.96
N MET A 105 -6.61 2.64 11.00
CA MET A 105 -7.36 3.89 11.10
C MET A 105 -6.61 4.95 11.92
N ALA A 106 -5.31 5.12 11.61
CA ALA A 106 -4.35 5.80 12.49
C ALA A 106 -4.80 7.22 12.89
N HIS A 107 -5.56 7.87 12.02
CA HIS A 107 -6.10 9.21 12.20
C HIS A 107 -7.19 9.35 13.27
N LEU A 108 -7.78 8.24 13.73
CA LEU A 108 -8.70 8.20 14.86
C LEU A 108 -7.98 8.20 16.21
N VAL A 109 -6.68 7.92 16.21
CA VAL A 109 -5.81 7.95 17.41
C VAL A 109 -4.99 9.24 17.42
N PRO A 110 -4.96 10.01 18.52
CA PRO A 110 -4.29 11.31 18.55
C PRO A 110 -2.80 11.27 18.14
N LEU A 111 -2.37 12.26 17.34
CA LEU A 111 -0.99 12.33 16.86
C LEU A 111 0.06 12.41 17.98
N ASP A 112 -0.26 13.02 19.12
CA ASP A 112 0.65 13.07 20.28
C ASP A 112 0.89 11.69 20.89
N PHE A 113 -0.09 10.79 20.85
CA PHE A 113 0.11 9.39 21.23
C PHE A 113 1.11 8.72 20.31
N TRP A 114 0.93 8.85 19.00
CA TRP A 114 1.85 8.25 18.03
C TRP A 114 3.28 8.76 18.20
N LYS A 115 3.46 10.05 18.50
CA LYS A 115 4.79 10.62 18.82
C LYS A 115 5.41 9.98 20.06
N GLU A 116 4.63 9.78 21.11
CA GLU A 116 5.09 9.09 22.33
C GLU A 116 5.43 7.63 22.03
N ALA A 117 4.55 6.91 21.32
CA ALA A 117 4.71 5.51 20.97
C ALA A 117 5.95 5.27 20.11
N ARG A 118 6.16 6.06 19.05
CA ARG A 118 7.35 5.92 18.19
C ARG A 118 8.62 6.22 18.97
N LYS A 119 8.66 7.31 19.75
CA LYS A 119 9.82 7.62 20.60
C LYS A 119 10.14 6.48 21.56
N ALA A 120 9.13 5.87 22.17
CA ALA A 120 9.31 4.77 23.11
C ALA A 120 9.78 3.48 22.41
N CYS A 121 9.22 3.12 21.26
CA CYS A 121 9.61 1.93 20.52
C CYS A 121 11.01 2.05 19.89
N ASP A 122 11.36 3.24 19.39
CA ASP A 122 12.68 3.52 18.79
C ASP A 122 13.84 3.39 19.79
N THR A 123 13.56 3.37 21.11
CA THR A 123 14.58 3.04 22.13
C THR A 123 15.04 1.58 22.08
N ILE A 124 14.27 0.70 21.45
CA ILE A 124 14.54 -0.75 21.34
C ILE A 124 15.16 -1.05 19.98
N LYS A 125 14.51 -0.59 18.92
CA LYS A 125 14.87 -0.83 17.52
C LYS A 125 14.29 0.28 16.67
N HIS A 126 14.99 0.72 15.63
CA HIS A 126 14.40 1.63 14.66
C HIS A 126 13.37 0.87 13.81
N LEU A 127 12.13 1.34 13.82
CA LEU A 127 10.99 0.66 13.20
C LEU A 127 10.44 1.42 11.99
N PHE A 128 9.82 0.67 11.10
CA PHE A 128 9.02 1.16 9.99
C PHE A 128 7.55 1.35 10.40
N TRP A 129 6.99 2.53 10.14
CA TRP A 129 5.61 2.88 10.54
C TRP A 129 4.76 3.20 9.32
N LEU A 130 3.73 2.39 9.07
CA LEU A 130 2.71 2.57 8.05
C LEU A 130 1.40 3.03 8.69
N ALA A 131 0.88 4.20 8.32
CA ALA A 131 -0.44 4.65 8.76
C ALA A 131 -1.51 4.32 7.72
N GLU A 132 -2.59 3.71 8.17
CA GLU A 132 -3.86 3.78 7.45
C GLU A 132 -4.54 5.13 7.70
N CYS A 133 -4.12 6.12 6.91
CA CYS A 133 -4.80 7.38 6.75
C CYS A 133 -4.22 8.10 5.53
N GLU A 134 -4.72 9.31 5.28
CA GLU A 134 -4.16 10.23 4.30
C GLU A 134 -4.01 11.66 4.87
N VAL A 135 -3.74 11.75 6.18
CA VAL A 135 -3.57 13.04 6.87
C VAL A 135 -2.10 13.42 6.89
N THR A 136 -1.74 14.52 6.23
CA THR A 136 -0.33 14.95 6.05
C THR A 136 0.45 15.05 7.35
N ASP A 137 -0.16 15.58 8.41
CA ASP A 137 0.51 15.80 9.70
C ASP A 137 1.01 14.51 10.37
N TYR A 138 0.42 13.36 10.03
CA TYR A 138 0.83 12.06 10.58
C TYR A 138 2.20 11.63 10.06
N HIS A 139 2.71 12.20 8.97
CA HIS A 139 4.10 11.98 8.53
C HIS A 139 5.17 12.59 9.47
N GLN A 140 4.76 13.29 10.53
CA GLN A 140 5.66 13.58 11.66
C GLN A 140 6.09 12.31 12.42
N VAL A 141 5.32 11.23 12.30
CA VAL A 141 5.54 9.95 12.98
C VAL A 141 5.63 8.79 12.01
N PHE A 142 4.85 8.79 10.93
CA PHE A 142 4.74 7.66 10.02
C PHE A 142 5.62 7.83 8.77
N ASP A 143 6.34 6.77 8.41
CA ASP A 143 7.22 6.75 7.24
C ASP A 143 6.41 6.63 5.94
N LEU A 144 5.27 5.93 6.01
CA LEU A 144 4.41 5.62 4.88
C LEU A 144 2.93 5.84 5.25
N SER A 145 2.14 6.36 4.31
CA SER A 145 0.68 6.41 4.42
C SER A 145 0.01 5.87 3.17
N TYR A 146 -1.22 5.38 3.29
CA TYR A 146 -1.99 4.89 2.15
C TYR A 146 -2.28 6.00 1.12
N ALA A 147 -2.37 5.62 -0.15
CA ALA A 147 -2.79 6.48 -1.27
C ALA A 147 -4.29 6.32 -1.56
N TRP A 148 -5.15 6.48 -0.55
CA TRP A 148 -6.60 6.24 -0.66
C TRP A 148 -7.28 7.13 -1.69
N HIS A 149 -6.96 8.43 -1.73
CA HIS A 149 -7.51 9.36 -2.70
C HIS A 149 -7.13 8.95 -4.12
N TRP A 150 -5.89 8.54 -4.37
CA TRP A 150 -5.52 8.00 -5.68
C TRP A 150 -6.33 6.76 -6.05
N MET A 151 -6.47 5.80 -5.13
CA MET A 151 -7.24 4.58 -5.37
C MET A 151 -8.70 4.93 -5.74
N HIS A 152 -9.39 5.73 -4.94
CA HIS A 152 -10.76 6.16 -5.24
C HIS A 152 -10.88 6.97 -6.54
N THR A 153 -9.92 7.84 -6.85
CA THR A 153 -9.96 8.62 -8.11
C THR A 153 -9.74 7.73 -9.33
N THR A 154 -8.88 6.70 -9.24
CA THR A 154 -8.71 5.73 -10.33
C THR A 154 -9.93 4.83 -10.52
N GLU A 155 -10.64 4.49 -9.45
CA GLU A 155 -11.93 3.78 -9.53
C GLU A 155 -13.00 4.64 -10.21
N LYS A 156 -13.17 5.89 -9.75
CA LYS A 156 -14.06 6.87 -10.41
C LYS A 156 -13.73 7.05 -11.89
N TYR A 157 -12.46 7.04 -12.24
CA TYR A 157 -12.03 7.09 -13.64
C TYR A 157 -12.46 5.83 -14.41
N ALA A 158 -12.30 4.63 -13.82
CA ALA A 158 -12.76 3.39 -14.44
C ALA A 158 -14.28 3.35 -14.65
N ASN A 159 -15.03 4.02 -13.77
CA ASN A 159 -16.48 4.22 -13.90
C ASN A 159 -16.88 5.37 -14.85
N GLY A 160 -15.93 6.09 -15.44
CA GLY A 160 -16.19 7.24 -16.32
C GLY A 160 -16.71 8.48 -15.60
N GLU A 161 -16.54 8.58 -14.28
CA GLU A 161 -17.02 9.71 -13.47
C GLU A 161 -16.05 10.90 -13.47
N VAL A 162 -14.77 10.65 -13.72
CA VAL A 162 -13.71 11.67 -13.75
C VAL A 162 -12.74 11.46 -14.89
N GLU A 163 -12.08 12.53 -15.32
CA GLU A 163 -11.04 12.50 -16.35
C GLU A 163 -9.66 12.13 -15.77
N LEU A 164 -8.74 11.66 -16.63
CA LEU A 164 -7.36 11.32 -16.27
C LEU A 164 -6.62 12.49 -15.58
N GLN A 165 -6.97 13.73 -15.92
CA GLN A 165 -6.44 14.93 -15.27
C GLN A 165 -6.68 14.94 -13.75
N SER A 166 -7.78 14.38 -13.27
CA SER A 166 -8.10 14.29 -11.84
C SER A 166 -7.08 13.41 -11.12
N ILE A 167 -6.67 12.29 -11.74
CA ILE A 167 -5.62 11.42 -11.22
C ILE A 167 -4.28 12.17 -11.18
N GLN A 168 -3.96 12.92 -12.24
CA GLN A 168 -2.73 13.74 -12.27
C GLN A 168 -2.71 14.81 -11.18
N GLN A 169 -3.85 15.42 -10.86
CA GLN A 169 -3.98 16.38 -9.75
C GLN A 169 -3.73 15.73 -8.39
N VAL A 170 -4.23 14.50 -8.17
CA VAL A 170 -3.92 13.72 -6.96
C VAL A 170 -2.43 13.40 -6.87
N LEU A 171 -1.82 12.95 -7.97
CA LEU A 171 -0.37 12.68 -7.98
C LEU A 171 0.46 13.95 -7.75
N HIS A 172 0.01 15.08 -8.27
CA HIS A 172 0.62 16.37 -7.99
C HIS A 172 0.49 16.76 -6.51
N SER A 173 -0.68 16.58 -5.89
CA SER A 173 -0.86 16.90 -4.46
C SER A 173 0.05 16.04 -3.57
N TYR A 174 0.22 14.75 -3.89
CA TYR A 174 1.17 13.88 -3.20
C TYR A 174 2.63 14.32 -3.37
N SER A 175 3.00 14.92 -4.50
CA SER A 175 4.35 15.46 -4.69
C SER A 175 4.68 16.65 -3.78
N GLN A 176 3.65 17.26 -3.17
CA GLN A 176 3.79 18.39 -2.23
C GLN A 176 3.86 17.93 -0.77
N TYR A 177 3.80 16.63 -0.49
CA TYR A 177 3.97 16.10 0.86
C TYR A 177 5.39 16.40 1.40
N PRO A 178 5.59 16.46 2.73
CA PRO A 178 6.89 16.70 3.33
C PRO A 178 7.98 15.75 2.82
N ALA A 179 9.22 16.22 2.78
CA ALA A 179 10.35 15.37 2.41
C ALA A 179 10.43 14.14 3.33
N GLY A 180 10.62 12.95 2.74
CA GLY A 180 10.62 11.67 3.45
C GLY A 180 9.23 11.05 3.65
N ALA A 181 8.14 11.76 3.33
CA ALA A 181 6.82 11.18 3.31
C ALA A 181 6.62 10.36 2.01
N HIS A 182 6.27 9.08 2.17
CA HIS A 182 5.97 8.21 1.05
C HIS A 182 4.49 7.81 1.04
N LYS A 183 4.01 7.40 -0.14
CA LYS A 183 2.65 6.88 -0.35
C LYS A 183 2.67 5.40 -0.72
N LEU A 184 1.81 4.61 -0.08
CA LEU A 184 1.55 3.22 -0.42
C LEU A 184 0.48 3.17 -1.52
N PHE A 185 0.88 2.80 -2.73
CA PHE A 185 -0.02 2.63 -3.87
C PHE A 185 -0.46 1.18 -3.98
N PHE A 186 -1.76 0.96 -4.20
CA PHE A 186 -2.36 -0.36 -4.18
C PHE A 186 -3.59 -0.40 -5.09
N THR A 187 -3.80 -1.51 -5.79
CA THR A 187 -5.06 -1.74 -6.55
C THR A 187 -6.10 -2.49 -5.70
N SER A 188 -5.63 -3.18 -4.66
CA SER A 188 -6.43 -4.00 -3.75
C SER A 188 -5.73 -4.11 -2.40
N ASN A 189 -6.50 -4.37 -1.36
CA ASN A 189 -6.07 -4.72 0.00
C ASN A 189 -7.20 -5.56 0.64
N HIS A 190 -7.10 -5.86 1.93
CA HIS A 190 -8.10 -6.68 2.62
C HIS A 190 -9.48 -6.01 2.68
N ASP A 191 -9.56 -4.72 2.98
CA ASP A 191 -10.84 -3.98 3.01
C ASP A 191 -11.49 -3.91 1.63
N GLU A 192 -10.73 -3.48 0.64
CA GLU A 192 -11.21 -3.32 -0.73
C GLU A 192 -11.68 -4.65 -1.30
N ASN A 193 -10.86 -5.70 -1.21
CA ASN A 193 -11.21 -7.01 -1.74
C ASN A 193 -12.50 -7.55 -1.12
N SER A 194 -12.64 -7.44 0.21
CA SER A 194 -13.75 -8.06 0.93
C SER A 194 -15.04 -7.27 0.81
N TRP A 195 -14.98 -5.94 0.97
CA TRP A 195 -16.17 -5.08 1.04
C TRP A 195 -16.58 -4.50 -0.31
N ASN A 196 -15.61 -4.05 -1.11
CA ASN A 196 -15.87 -3.28 -2.34
C ASN A 196 -15.71 -4.13 -3.61
N GLY A 197 -14.89 -5.16 -3.55
CA GLY A 197 -14.64 -6.12 -4.60
C GLY A 197 -13.18 -6.23 -5.02
N THR A 198 -12.92 -7.18 -5.89
CA THR A 198 -11.57 -7.39 -6.42
C THR A 198 -11.12 -6.21 -7.29
N GLU A 199 -9.82 -6.07 -7.54
CA GLU A 199 -9.29 -5.09 -8.49
C GLU A 199 -9.85 -5.28 -9.91
N TYR A 200 -10.29 -6.49 -10.26
CA TYR A 200 -10.89 -6.79 -11.55
C TYR A 200 -12.34 -6.32 -11.63
N GLU A 201 -13.08 -6.32 -10.53
CA GLU A 201 -14.41 -5.70 -10.46
C GLU A 201 -14.28 -4.19 -10.49
N LYS A 202 -13.27 -3.63 -9.81
CA LYS A 202 -13.01 -2.20 -9.73
C LYS A 202 -12.51 -1.59 -11.04
N TYR A 203 -11.54 -2.23 -11.69
CA TYR A 203 -10.84 -1.67 -12.84
C TYR A 203 -11.08 -2.42 -14.15
N GLY A 204 -11.69 -3.60 -14.10
CA GLY A 204 -11.79 -4.48 -15.27
C GLY A 204 -10.40 -4.78 -15.86
N PRO A 205 -10.25 -4.73 -17.19
CA PRO A 205 -8.96 -4.90 -17.86
C PRO A 205 -7.90 -3.86 -17.47
N ALA A 206 -8.28 -2.69 -16.95
CA ALA A 206 -7.33 -1.65 -16.52
C ALA A 206 -6.58 -2.00 -15.22
N ALA A 207 -6.93 -3.11 -14.55
CA ALA A 207 -6.21 -3.58 -13.36
C ALA A 207 -4.70 -3.77 -13.63
N LEU A 208 -4.33 -4.29 -14.81
CA LEU A 208 -2.94 -4.54 -15.18
C LEU A 208 -2.13 -3.24 -15.41
N PRO A 209 -2.61 -2.26 -16.19
CA PRO A 209 -2.00 -0.93 -16.23
C PRO A 209 -1.82 -0.26 -14.88
N TRP A 210 -2.81 -0.35 -13.98
CA TRP A 210 -2.68 0.21 -12.65
C TRP A 210 -1.67 -0.53 -11.77
N LEU A 211 -1.56 -1.85 -11.90
CA LEU A 211 -0.49 -2.62 -11.28
C LEU A 211 0.89 -2.15 -11.76
N VAL A 212 1.08 -1.97 -13.07
CA VAL A 212 2.35 -1.46 -13.61
C VAL A 212 2.64 -0.08 -13.02
N PHE A 213 1.62 0.78 -12.92
CA PHE A 213 1.76 2.09 -12.30
C PHE A 213 2.23 2.00 -10.84
N THR A 214 1.62 1.18 -9.98
CA THR A 214 2.02 1.10 -8.56
C THR A 214 3.49 0.68 -8.40
N ALA A 215 3.97 -0.22 -9.27
CA ALA A 215 5.36 -0.69 -9.25
C ALA A 215 6.36 0.33 -9.84
N THR A 216 5.94 1.18 -10.77
CA THR A 216 6.84 2.07 -11.54
C THR A 216 6.71 3.55 -11.20
N TRP A 217 5.73 3.95 -10.38
CA TRP A 217 5.57 5.32 -9.87
C TRP A 217 6.37 5.58 -8.57
N LYS A 218 6.49 6.86 -8.17
CA LYS A 218 7.19 7.29 -6.95
C LYS A 218 6.27 7.05 -5.75
N GLY A 219 6.63 6.10 -4.90
CA GLY A 219 5.81 5.61 -3.78
C GLY A 219 6.28 4.22 -3.37
N VAL A 220 5.47 3.43 -2.67
CA VAL A 220 5.72 2.03 -2.34
C VAL A 220 4.55 1.19 -2.85
N PRO A 221 4.76 0.13 -3.66
CA PRO A 221 3.67 -0.74 -4.08
C PRO A 221 3.25 -1.67 -2.94
N LEU A 222 1.94 -1.84 -2.76
CA LEU A 222 1.35 -2.97 -2.04
C LEU A 222 0.97 -4.05 -3.04
N ILE A 223 1.27 -5.30 -2.69
CA ILE A 223 0.71 -6.48 -3.35
C ILE A 223 -0.06 -7.21 -2.27
N TYR A 224 -1.37 -7.35 -2.47
CA TYR A 224 -2.23 -8.11 -1.57
C TYR A 224 -2.14 -9.60 -1.93
N SER A 225 -2.15 -10.48 -0.94
CA SER A 225 -2.00 -11.91 -1.16
C SER A 225 -3.08 -12.44 -2.11
N GLY A 226 -2.67 -13.15 -3.16
CA GLY A 226 -3.54 -13.71 -4.19
C GLY A 226 -3.57 -12.88 -5.49
N GLN A 227 -3.07 -11.64 -5.51
CA GLN A 227 -2.99 -10.86 -6.74
C GLN A 227 -2.02 -11.46 -7.78
N GLU A 228 -1.08 -12.30 -7.34
CA GLU A 228 -0.20 -13.08 -8.20
C GLU A 228 -0.90 -14.27 -8.88
N LEU A 229 -2.05 -14.73 -8.34
CA LEU A 229 -2.88 -15.84 -8.83
C LEU A 229 -3.99 -15.42 -9.81
N PRO A 230 -3.98 -14.17 -10.29
CA PRO A 230 -5.18 -13.39 -10.63
C PRO A 230 -6.45 -13.74 -9.83
N ASN A 231 -6.44 -13.44 -8.52
CA ASN A 231 -7.57 -13.80 -7.67
C ASN A 231 -8.83 -12.94 -7.97
N HIS A 232 -9.86 -13.58 -8.52
CA HIS A 232 -11.19 -12.98 -8.78
C HIS A 232 -12.19 -13.19 -7.63
N LYS A 233 -11.76 -13.80 -6.52
CA LYS A 233 -12.59 -14.03 -5.35
C LYS A 233 -12.47 -12.86 -4.37
N ARG A 234 -13.61 -12.37 -3.91
CA ARG A 234 -13.71 -11.56 -2.68
C ARG A 234 -13.58 -12.50 -1.49
N LEU A 235 -12.58 -12.27 -0.64
CA LEU A 235 -12.34 -13.06 0.55
C LEU A 235 -13.32 -12.66 1.65
N ALA A 236 -13.85 -13.64 2.38
CA ALA A 236 -14.70 -13.33 3.53
C ALA A 236 -13.88 -12.72 4.67
N PHE A 237 -14.43 -11.67 5.29
CA PHE A 237 -13.74 -10.93 6.36
C PHE A 237 -13.84 -11.65 7.73
N PHE A 238 -15.00 -12.27 8.02
CA PHE A 238 -15.30 -12.85 9.34
C PHE A 238 -15.29 -14.38 9.37
N ASP A 239 -15.15 -15.02 8.20
CA ASP A 239 -15.12 -16.47 8.07
C ASP A 239 -13.75 -16.90 7.57
N LYS A 240 -13.33 -18.11 7.95
CA LYS A 240 -12.11 -18.71 7.41
C LYS A 240 -12.28 -18.97 5.93
N ASP A 241 -11.68 -18.12 5.11
CA ASP A 241 -11.80 -18.18 3.67
C ASP A 241 -10.43 -18.17 2.98
N LEU A 242 -10.00 -19.34 2.52
CA LEU A 242 -8.64 -19.55 2.05
C LEU A 242 -8.47 -19.12 0.59
N ILE A 243 -7.26 -18.63 0.29
CA ILE A 243 -6.78 -18.46 -1.08
C ILE A 243 -6.41 -19.85 -1.63
N GLU A 244 -6.94 -20.19 -2.80
CA GLU A 244 -6.65 -21.44 -3.50
C GLU A 244 -5.34 -21.33 -4.29
N TRP A 245 -4.23 -21.57 -3.59
CA TRP A 245 -2.89 -21.55 -4.20
C TRP A 245 -2.68 -22.70 -5.19
N ASN A 246 -1.90 -22.41 -6.23
CA ASN A 246 -1.37 -23.40 -7.16
C ASN A 246 0.15 -23.27 -7.27
N ASP A 247 0.80 -24.26 -7.87
CA ASP A 247 2.28 -24.33 -7.93
C ASP A 247 2.93 -23.16 -8.68
N ARG A 248 2.19 -22.50 -9.58
CA ARG A 248 2.71 -21.38 -10.39
C ARG A 248 1.65 -20.31 -10.60
N PRO A 249 1.59 -19.29 -9.72
CA PRO A 249 0.73 -18.13 -9.92
C PRO A 249 0.97 -17.46 -11.28
N ALA A 250 -0.11 -17.23 -12.03
CA ALA A 250 -0.05 -16.84 -13.44
C ALA A 250 0.66 -15.49 -13.66
N LEU A 251 0.64 -14.60 -12.68
CA LEU A 251 1.29 -13.28 -12.77
C LEU A 251 2.64 -13.24 -12.05
N GLN A 252 3.11 -14.33 -11.44
CA GLN A 252 4.38 -14.36 -10.69
C GLN A 252 5.56 -13.81 -11.49
N ASP A 253 5.79 -14.33 -12.70
CA ASP A 253 6.91 -13.89 -13.55
C ASP A 253 6.83 -12.40 -13.93
N TRP A 254 5.61 -11.85 -13.96
CA TRP A 254 5.39 -10.44 -14.29
C TRP A 254 5.67 -9.54 -13.07
N TYR A 255 5.17 -9.92 -11.90
CA TYR A 255 5.48 -9.25 -10.63
C TYR A 255 6.99 -9.25 -10.37
N CYS A 256 7.66 -10.39 -10.49
CA CYS A 256 9.11 -10.48 -10.33
C CYS A 256 9.84 -9.50 -11.26
N ARG A 257 9.53 -9.50 -12.56
CA ARG A 257 10.15 -8.58 -13.52
C ARG A 257 9.93 -7.11 -13.17
N LEU A 258 8.73 -6.72 -12.74
CA LEU A 258 8.42 -5.35 -12.34
C LEU A 258 9.18 -4.94 -11.07
N LEU A 259 9.23 -5.81 -10.07
CA LEU A 259 9.90 -5.53 -8.80
C LEU A 259 11.44 -5.54 -8.94
N ASP A 260 11.98 -6.43 -9.78
CA ASP A 260 13.40 -6.45 -10.15
C ASP A 260 13.76 -5.16 -10.87
N LEU A 261 12.98 -4.74 -11.86
CA LEU A 261 13.16 -3.44 -12.51
C LEU A 261 13.14 -2.30 -11.49
N ARG A 262 12.15 -2.30 -10.60
CA ARG A 262 11.98 -1.26 -9.58
C ARG A 262 13.25 -1.11 -8.73
N LYS A 263 13.85 -2.23 -8.33
CA LYS A 263 15.09 -2.30 -7.56
C LYS A 263 16.30 -1.87 -8.39
N GLU A 264 16.49 -2.45 -9.58
CA GLU A 264 17.64 -2.22 -10.46
C GLU A 264 17.71 -0.77 -10.95
N ALA A 265 16.58 -0.18 -11.33
CA ALA A 265 16.49 1.20 -11.77
C ALA A 265 16.36 2.20 -10.60
N GLY A 266 16.29 1.72 -9.35
CA GLY A 266 16.15 2.55 -8.16
C GLY A 266 14.95 3.50 -8.22
N LEU A 267 13.77 2.98 -8.60
CA LEU A 267 12.58 3.80 -8.87
C LEU A 267 11.99 4.47 -7.62
N GLN A 268 12.41 4.08 -6.41
CA GLN A 268 12.07 4.74 -5.16
C GLN A 268 12.57 6.19 -5.14
N GLU A 269 13.79 6.40 -5.64
CA GLU A 269 14.50 7.69 -5.63
C GLU A 269 14.50 8.38 -7.00
N ALA A 270 13.92 7.74 -8.02
CA ALA A 270 13.92 8.28 -9.38
C ALA A 270 13.08 9.56 -9.48
N GLU A 271 13.59 10.53 -10.23
CA GLU A 271 12.79 11.68 -10.64
C GLU A 271 11.71 11.24 -11.64
N THR A 272 10.58 11.96 -11.66
CA THR A 272 9.45 11.64 -12.53
C THR A 272 9.20 12.79 -13.49
N PHE A 273 9.06 12.49 -14.77
CA PHE A 273 8.61 13.42 -15.79
C PHE A 273 7.36 12.87 -16.48
N VAL A 274 6.22 13.53 -16.32
CA VAL A 274 4.97 13.15 -17.02
C VAL A 274 5.06 13.67 -18.45
N LEU A 275 4.92 12.76 -19.42
CA LEU A 275 5.03 13.09 -20.83
C LEU A 275 3.72 13.72 -21.33
N PRO A 276 3.79 14.84 -22.08
CA PRO A 276 2.61 15.43 -22.70
C PRO A 276 2.21 14.62 -23.93
N VAL A 277 1.32 13.64 -23.74
CA VAL A 277 0.73 12.86 -24.84
C VAL A 277 -0.62 13.43 -25.24
N SER A 278 -0.96 13.33 -26.53
CA SER A 278 -2.18 13.93 -27.10
C SER A 278 -3.46 13.14 -26.81
N HIS A 279 -3.36 11.98 -26.16
CA HIS A 279 -4.50 11.09 -25.94
C HIS A 279 -5.04 11.19 -24.49
N PRO A 280 -6.35 11.44 -24.29
CA PRO A 280 -6.92 11.70 -22.96
C PRO A 280 -6.89 10.48 -22.03
N HIS A 281 -6.82 9.27 -22.58
CA HIS A 281 -6.81 8.01 -21.83
C HIS A 281 -5.43 7.36 -21.70
N VAL A 282 -4.36 8.05 -22.09
CA VAL A 282 -2.99 7.52 -21.98
C VAL A 282 -2.22 8.27 -20.90
N LEU A 283 -1.72 7.53 -19.91
CA LEU A 283 -0.75 8.04 -18.96
C LEU A 283 0.65 7.59 -19.39
N ALA A 284 1.48 8.56 -19.77
CA ALA A 284 2.86 8.33 -20.18
C ALA A 284 3.82 9.10 -19.28
N TYR A 285 4.89 8.46 -18.83
CA TYR A 285 5.90 9.11 -18.00
C TYR A 285 7.26 8.45 -18.08
N LEU A 286 8.27 9.21 -17.66
CA LEU A 286 9.65 8.77 -17.50
C LEU A 286 10.02 8.75 -16.03
N ARG A 287 10.80 7.73 -15.65
CA ARG A 287 11.54 7.70 -14.39
C ARG A 287 13.03 7.71 -14.69
N ARG A 288 13.81 8.56 -14.02
CA ARG A 288 15.28 8.59 -14.18
C ARG A 288 15.99 8.55 -12.83
N ASN A 289 16.99 7.68 -12.71
CA ASN A 289 17.87 7.63 -11.55
C ASN A 289 19.26 7.17 -11.97
N LYS A 290 20.31 7.89 -11.56
CA LYS A 290 21.72 7.55 -11.82
C LYS A 290 22.01 7.12 -13.27
N GLY A 291 21.39 7.79 -14.24
CA GLY A 291 21.55 7.53 -15.68
C GLY A 291 20.68 6.40 -16.25
N LYS A 292 20.01 5.59 -15.41
CA LYS A 292 18.97 4.66 -15.86
C LYS A 292 17.66 5.40 -16.10
N VAL A 293 17.04 5.14 -17.24
CA VAL A 293 15.76 5.71 -17.65
C VAL A 293 14.75 4.59 -17.85
N VAL A 294 13.56 4.75 -17.30
CA VAL A 294 12.41 3.88 -17.52
C VAL A 294 11.30 4.69 -18.17
N LEU A 295 10.85 4.28 -19.36
CA LEU A 295 9.68 4.82 -20.04
C LEU A 295 8.48 3.92 -19.76
N VAL A 296 7.40 4.51 -19.27
CA VAL A 296 6.14 3.82 -18.99
C VAL A 296 5.03 4.45 -19.81
N LEU A 297 4.28 3.63 -20.54
CA LEU A 297 3.12 4.00 -21.33
C LEU A 297 1.94 3.14 -20.91
N LEU A 298 0.86 3.76 -20.43
CA LEU A 298 -0.34 3.07 -19.96
C LEU A 298 -1.53 3.53 -20.80
N ASN A 299 -2.10 2.62 -21.59
CA ASN A 299 -3.42 2.83 -22.14
C ASN A 299 -4.46 2.42 -21.10
N LEU A 300 -5.34 3.34 -20.72
CA LEU A 300 -6.34 3.16 -19.68
C LEU A 300 -7.76 3.05 -20.27
N SER A 301 -7.90 2.85 -21.59
CA SER A 301 -9.19 2.65 -22.26
C SER A 301 -9.23 1.37 -23.10
N GLY A 302 -10.44 1.03 -23.54
CA GLY A 302 -10.70 -0.07 -24.49
C GLY A 302 -10.34 0.24 -25.93
N GLU A 303 -9.76 1.41 -26.22
CA GLU A 303 -9.36 1.78 -27.57
C GLU A 303 -8.05 1.09 -27.97
N SER A 304 -8.04 0.48 -29.15
CA SER A 304 -6.87 -0.22 -29.69
C SER A 304 -6.22 0.58 -30.81
N ARG A 305 -4.94 0.31 -31.06
CA ARG A 305 -4.13 0.98 -32.09
C ARG A 305 -4.01 2.49 -31.87
N LEU A 306 -3.88 2.91 -30.62
CA LEU A 306 -3.62 4.30 -30.27
C LEU A 306 -2.20 4.67 -30.69
N HIS A 307 -2.08 5.67 -31.55
CA HIS A 307 -0.79 6.17 -32.01
C HIS A 307 -0.37 7.37 -31.18
N LEU A 308 0.84 7.32 -30.63
CA LEU A 308 1.37 8.34 -29.73
C LEU A 308 2.76 8.75 -30.20
N SER A 309 3.01 10.06 -30.27
CA SER A 309 4.37 10.59 -30.35
C SER A 309 4.87 10.91 -28.96
N VAL A 310 6.04 10.39 -28.61
CA VAL A 310 6.75 10.68 -27.36
C VAL A 310 8.05 11.38 -27.72
N SER A 311 8.21 12.60 -27.23
CA SER A 311 9.40 13.42 -27.45
C SER A 311 10.02 13.87 -26.13
N HIS A 312 11.22 13.38 -25.83
CA HIS A 312 12.00 13.80 -24.67
C HIS A 312 13.46 13.40 -24.84
N GLU A 313 14.40 14.20 -24.31
CA GLU A 313 15.83 13.91 -24.40
C GLU A 313 16.23 12.57 -23.74
N TRP A 314 15.57 12.20 -22.63
CA TRP A 314 15.88 10.96 -21.90
C TRP A 314 15.44 9.69 -22.63
N VAL A 315 14.56 9.78 -23.62
CA VAL A 315 14.11 8.62 -24.40
C VAL A 315 15.11 8.26 -25.50
N ARG A 316 16.09 9.12 -25.79
CA ARG A 316 17.10 8.83 -26.81
C ARG A 316 18.09 7.77 -26.31
N GLY A 317 18.30 6.71 -27.08
CA GLY A 317 19.29 5.68 -26.80
C GLY A 317 18.73 4.27 -27.00
N ASP A 318 19.46 3.27 -26.51
CA ASP A 318 19.04 1.88 -26.58
C ASP A 318 18.16 1.53 -25.38
N PHE A 319 16.98 0.96 -25.66
CA PHE A 319 16.00 0.57 -24.68
C PHE A 319 15.60 -0.90 -24.87
N ARG A 320 15.35 -1.58 -23.76
CA ARG A 320 14.83 -2.96 -23.73
C ARG A 320 13.39 -2.95 -23.26
N SER A 321 12.50 -3.66 -23.95
CA SER A 321 11.14 -3.93 -23.46
C SER A 321 11.19 -4.88 -22.26
N LEU A 322 10.51 -4.53 -21.17
CA LEU A 322 10.41 -5.38 -19.98
C LEU A 322 9.61 -6.67 -20.25
N SER A 323 8.59 -6.60 -21.13
CA SER A 323 7.70 -7.73 -21.41
C SER A 323 8.35 -8.73 -22.36
N SER A 324 8.94 -8.27 -23.47
CA SER A 324 9.50 -9.13 -24.53
C SER A 324 11.01 -9.32 -24.48
N GLY A 325 11.74 -8.44 -23.77
CA GLY A 325 13.21 -8.42 -23.76
C GLY A 325 13.83 -7.89 -25.06
N LEU A 326 13.02 -7.51 -26.06
CA LEU A 326 13.51 -6.95 -27.32
C LEU A 326 14.17 -5.58 -27.11
N GLN A 327 15.23 -5.32 -27.89
CA GLN A 327 15.96 -4.06 -27.87
C GLN A 327 15.51 -3.14 -29.00
N TYR A 328 15.49 -1.85 -28.72
CA TYR A 328 15.06 -0.79 -29.62
C TYR A 328 16.01 0.40 -29.51
N ALA A 329 16.40 0.97 -30.65
CA ALA A 329 17.16 2.21 -30.70
C ALA A 329 16.20 3.39 -30.85
N PHE A 330 15.92 4.08 -29.74
CA PHE A 330 15.02 5.23 -29.70
C PHE A 330 15.75 6.53 -30.05
N LYS A 331 15.03 7.40 -30.77
CA LYS A 331 15.43 8.77 -31.08
C LYS A 331 14.88 9.73 -30.03
N THR A 332 15.06 11.04 -30.20
CA THR A 332 14.43 12.03 -29.32
C THR A 332 12.91 11.99 -29.45
N GLU A 333 12.40 11.78 -30.66
CA GLU A 333 10.98 11.61 -30.96
C GLU A 333 10.74 10.19 -31.49
N ASN A 334 9.78 9.48 -30.89
CA ASN A 334 9.43 8.11 -31.26
C ASN A 334 7.91 7.96 -31.33
N LEU A 335 7.48 7.10 -32.24
CA LEU A 335 6.07 6.73 -32.40
C LEU A 335 5.84 5.38 -31.72
N PHE A 336 4.76 5.30 -30.94
CA PHE A 336 4.29 4.08 -30.29
C PHE A 336 2.85 3.79 -30.72
N GLU A 337 2.53 2.50 -30.80
CA GLU A 337 1.16 2.02 -30.93
C GLU A 337 0.80 1.26 -29.65
N LEU A 338 -0.32 1.60 -29.01
CA LEU A 338 -0.85 0.89 -27.85
C LEU A 338 -2.16 0.17 -28.19
N GLN A 339 -2.30 -1.07 -27.75
CA GLN A 339 -3.55 -1.82 -27.75
C GLN A 339 -4.40 -1.46 -26.52
N ALA A 340 -5.68 -1.84 -26.55
CA ALA A 340 -6.62 -1.64 -25.45
C ALA A 340 -6.04 -2.14 -24.12
N TYR A 341 -6.07 -1.29 -23.10
CA TYR A 341 -5.57 -1.58 -21.74
C TYR A 341 -4.12 -2.08 -21.68
N GLU A 342 -3.31 -1.77 -22.69
CA GLU A 342 -1.91 -2.18 -22.74
C GLU A 342 -1.04 -1.31 -21.82
N ALA A 343 -0.11 -1.96 -21.13
CA ALA A 343 0.93 -1.31 -20.34
C ALA A 343 2.30 -1.71 -20.90
N ILE A 344 3.04 -0.72 -21.41
CA ILE A 344 4.39 -0.92 -21.94
C ILE A 344 5.42 -0.27 -21.04
N VAL A 345 6.47 -1.02 -20.73
CA VAL A 345 7.61 -0.54 -19.95
C VAL A 345 8.89 -0.80 -20.73
N TYR A 346 9.65 0.26 -20.99
CA TYR A 346 10.98 0.20 -21.59
C TYR A 346 12.03 0.69 -20.60
N VAL A 347 13.20 0.06 -20.63
CA VAL A 347 14.31 0.34 -19.72
C VAL A 347 15.56 0.62 -20.54
N SER A 348 16.25 1.72 -20.28
CA SER A 348 17.51 2.05 -20.96
C SER A 348 18.57 0.99 -20.68
N ALA A 349 19.33 0.62 -21.72
CA ALA A 349 20.42 -0.35 -21.66
C ALA A 349 21.45 -0.04 -20.58
#